data_AF-A0A519L286-F1
#
_entry.id   AF-A0A519L286-F1
#
_cell.length_a   1.000
_cell.length_b   1.000
_cell.length_c   1.000
_cell.angle_alpha   90.00
_cell.angle_beta   90.00
_cell.angle_gamma   90.00
#
_symmetry.space_group_name_H-M   'P 1'
#
loop_
_entity.id
_entity.type
_entity.pdbx_description
1 polymer ?
#
loop_
_entity_poly.entity_id
_entity_poly.type
_entity_poly.pdbx_seq_one_letter_code
_entity_poly.pdbx_strand_id
1 'polypeptide(L)'
;MSLATLRDRLIAHLAPTSGWSAQDGAVRSDFDLNPGARLTDRTLRPAAVLIPIIAGPDGATVLMTRRSDSLASHTGQIAFPGGRLDPGETAVDAALREAFEEVALDPSVVEVLGIGDAYETGTGFLVTPVIGWLTTTPSVTASPEEVAEVFEVPWDFVMDPANHRRDSYELEGQPRRWFWAVPYQERYIWGVTAGILRGLCARLYGDEAQPTVAAGEDAA
;
A
#
# COMPACT_ATOMS: atom_id res chain seq x y z
N MET A 1 19.37 -5.79 4.80
CA MET A 1 19.77 -4.68 5.73
C MET A 1 19.54 -5.15 7.17
N SER A 2 20.22 -4.62 8.21
CA SER A 2 19.84 -4.99 9.59
C SER A 2 18.50 -4.36 10.00
N LEU A 3 17.74 -4.96 10.93
CA LEU A 3 16.47 -4.40 11.40
C LEU A 3 16.63 -3.01 12.03
N ALA A 4 17.71 -2.78 12.78
CA ALA A 4 18.01 -1.48 13.37
C ALA A 4 18.26 -0.42 12.28
N THR A 5 19.09 -0.76 11.29
CA THR A 5 19.37 0.13 10.16
C THR A 5 18.12 0.41 9.31
N LEU A 6 17.24 -0.58 9.16
CA LEU A 6 15.96 -0.40 8.48
C LEU A 6 15.06 0.57 9.24
N ARG A 7 14.90 0.37 10.55
CA ARG A 7 14.09 1.24 11.41
C ARG A 7 14.60 2.69 11.38
N ASP A 8 15.90 2.89 11.50
CA ASP A 8 16.51 4.22 11.42
C ASP A 8 16.30 4.88 10.05
N ARG A 9 16.41 4.11 8.96
CA ARG A 9 16.11 4.60 7.61
C ARG A 9 14.66 5.04 7.49
N LEU A 10 13.71 4.25 7.99
CA LEU A 10 12.29 4.59 7.97
C LEU A 10 12.05 5.91 8.70
N ILE A 11 12.52 6.04 9.94
CA ILE A 11 12.35 7.26 10.73
C ILE A 11 12.97 8.48 10.04
N ALA A 12 14.15 8.33 9.43
CA ALA A 12 14.84 9.42 8.76
C ALA A 12 14.16 9.90 7.48
N HIS A 13 13.38 9.04 6.81
CA HIS A 13 12.79 9.35 5.50
C HIS A 13 11.28 9.53 5.55
N LEU A 14 10.56 9.09 6.58
CA LEU A 14 9.12 9.28 6.69
C LEU A 14 8.75 10.69 7.18
N ALA A 15 7.58 11.18 6.79
CA ALA A 15 7.06 12.43 7.33
C ALA A 15 6.46 12.19 8.73
N PRO A 16 6.57 13.17 9.65
CA PRO A 16 5.97 13.06 10.98
C PRO A 16 4.44 13.10 10.90
N THR A 17 3.76 12.37 11.78
CA THR A 17 2.30 12.31 11.85
C THR A 17 1.66 13.64 12.28
N SER A 18 2.37 14.46 13.07
CA SER A 18 1.87 15.73 13.60
C SER A 18 1.65 16.81 12.53
N GLY A 19 2.25 16.66 11.34
CA GLY A 19 2.09 17.59 10.22
C GLY A 19 1.06 17.17 9.18
N TRP A 20 0.37 16.05 9.39
CA TRP A 20 -0.58 15.49 8.44
C TRP A 20 -1.87 16.31 8.35
N SER A 21 -2.43 16.44 7.13
CA SER A 21 -3.77 16.97 6.88
C SER A 21 -4.54 16.12 5.86
N ALA A 22 -5.83 15.91 6.12
CA ALA A 22 -6.74 15.24 5.18
C ALA A 22 -6.93 16.01 3.84
N GLN A 23 -6.48 17.27 3.80
CA GLN A 23 -6.55 18.13 2.62
C GLN A 23 -5.22 18.20 1.84
N ASP A 24 -4.19 17.48 2.29
CA ASP A 24 -2.90 17.48 1.60
C ASP A 24 -3.05 16.97 0.16
N GLY A 25 -2.26 17.52 -0.76
CA GLY A 25 -2.26 17.07 -2.15
C GLY A 25 -1.63 15.68 -2.30
N ALA A 26 -2.10 14.91 -3.28
CA ALA A 26 -1.43 13.66 -3.64
C ALA A 26 -0.05 13.94 -4.25
N VAL A 27 0.96 13.18 -3.80
CA VAL A 27 2.32 13.19 -4.36
C VAL A 27 2.46 12.14 -5.47
N ARG A 28 1.75 11.02 -5.33
CA ARG A 28 1.71 9.90 -6.29
C ARG A 28 0.27 9.57 -6.68
N SER A 29 0.09 8.87 -7.80
CA SER A 29 -1.25 8.53 -8.27
C SER A 29 -1.29 7.36 -9.25
N ASP A 30 -2.47 6.72 -9.36
CA ASP A 30 -2.81 5.81 -10.47
C ASP A 30 -2.66 6.47 -11.86
N PHE A 31 -2.63 7.81 -11.92
CA PHE A 31 -2.46 8.58 -13.14
C PHE A 31 -0.99 8.90 -13.47
N ASP A 32 -0.02 8.58 -12.62
CA ASP A 32 1.41 8.85 -12.87
C ASP A 32 1.89 8.15 -14.15
N LEU A 33 1.35 6.96 -14.44
CA LEU A 33 1.60 6.23 -15.69
C LEU A 33 0.57 6.52 -16.79
N ASN A 34 -0.50 7.25 -16.47
CA ASN A 34 -1.66 7.49 -17.34
C ASN A 34 -2.13 8.96 -17.27
N PRO A 35 -1.29 9.95 -17.58
CA PRO A 35 -1.61 11.36 -17.33
C PRO A 35 -2.89 11.83 -18.05
N GLY A 36 -3.18 11.29 -19.24
CA GLY A 36 -4.40 11.61 -20.00
C GLY A 36 -5.70 11.03 -19.44
N ALA A 37 -5.63 10.16 -18.43
CA ALA A 37 -6.80 9.53 -17.82
C ALA A 37 -7.24 10.19 -16.51
N ARG A 38 -6.51 11.21 -16.04
CA ARG A 38 -6.80 11.90 -14.78
C ARG A 38 -8.07 12.73 -14.91
N LEU A 39 -9.00 12.52 -14.00
CA LEU A 39 -10.19 13.34 -13.86
C LEU A 39 -9.83 14.63 -13.13
N THR A 40 -10.05 15.79 -13.76
CA THR A 40 -9.91 17.10 -13.12
C THR A 40 -11.18 17.45 -12.34
N ASP A 41 -11.06 18.37 -11.36
CA ASP A 41 -12.19 18.98 -10.65
C ASP A 41 -13.04 18.03 -9.77
N ARG A 42 -12.40 17.02 -9.16
CA ARG A 42 -13.05 16.16 -8.15
C ARG A 42 -12.46 16.38 -6.76
N THR A 43 -13.34 16.38 -5.75
CA THR A 43 -12.92 16.32 -4.35
C THR A 43 -12.54 14.89 -4.00
N LEU A 44 -11.29 14.68 -3.58
CA LEU A 44 -10.82 13.37 -3.14
C LEU A 44 -11.35 13.05 -1.74
N ARG A 45 -11.73 11.80 -1.53
CA ARG A 45 -12.15 11.31 -0.22
C ARG A 45 -10.92 10.82 0.56
N PRO A 46 -10.65 11.31 1.77
CA PRO A 46 -9.49 10.87 2.53
C PRO A 46 -9.67 9.41 2.97
N ALA A 47 -8.59 8.65 2.85
CA ALA A 47 -8.46 7.27 3.30
C ALA A 47 -7.05 7.07 3.90
N ALA A 48 -6.87 6.03 4.69
CA ALA A 48 -5.57 5.66 5.22
C ALA A 48 -5.41 4.14 5.22
N VAL A 49 -4.17 3.69 5.02
CA VAL A 49 -3.79 2.29 5.10
C VAL A 49 -2.63 2.13 6.06
N LEU A 50 -2.62 1.03 6.81
CA LEU A 50 -1.50 0.66 7.65
C LEU A 50 -0.55 -0.22 6.82
N ILE A 51 0.73 0.14 6.78
CA ILE A 51 1.83 -0.73 6.32
C ILE A 51 2.51 -1.31 7.57
N PRO A 52 2.01 -2.43 8.11
CA PRO A 52 2.59 -3.08 9.29
C PRO A 52 3.87 -3.84 8.92
N ILE A 53 5.01 -3.38 9.44
CA ILE A 53 6.31 -4.02 9.26
C ILE A 53 6.61 -4.86 10.51
N ILE A 54 6.74 -6.17 10.34
CA ILE A 54 7.03 -7.11 11.42
C ILE A 54 8.54 -7.38 11.41
N ALA A 55 9.22 -6.96 12.46
CA ALA A 55 10.66 -7.12 12.63
C ALA A 55 10.97 -8.49 13.26
N GLY A 56 11.03 -9.52 12.42
CA GLY A 56 11.26 -10.91 12.82
C GLY A 56 12.74 -11.33 12.84
N PRO A 57 13.06 -12.51 13.40
CA PRO A 57 14.42 -13.04 13.45
C PRO A 57 15.04 -13.28 12.08
N ASP A 58 14.23 -13.60 11.07
CA ASP A 58 14.66 -13.88 9.70
C ASP A 58 14.66 -12.63 8.79
N GLY A 59 14.38 -11.45 9.36
CA GLY A 59 14.26 -10.19 8.64
C GLY A 59 12.89 -9.55 8.82
N ALA A 60 12.70 -8.40 8.18
CA ALA A 60 11.44 -7.69 8.21
C ALA A 60 10.47 -8.25 7.16
N THR A 61 9.20 -8.37 7.51
CA THR A 61 8.10 -8.69 6.61
C THR A 61 7.02 -7.62 6.67
N VAL A 62 6.14 -7.59 5.68
CA VAL A 62 4.99 -6.69 5.62
C VAL A 62 3.72 -7.53 5.60
N LEU A 63 2.82 -7.29 6.55
CA LEU A 63 1.52 -7.95 6.58
C LEU A 63 0.56 -7.30 5.57
N MET A 64 -0.12 -8.14 4.79
CA MET A 64 -1.07 -7.75 3.75
C MET A 64 -2.32 -8.64 3.82
N THR A 65 -3.41 -8.15 3.23
CA THR A 65 -4.68 -8.86 3.16
C THR A 65 -5.07 -9.13 1.72
N ARG A 66 -5.73 -10.26 1.48
CA ARG A 66 -6.49 -10.51 0.25
C ARG A 66 -7.97 -10.30 0.57
N ARG A 67 -8.61 -9.38 -0.15
CA ARG A 67 -10.05 -9.11 0.02
C ARG A 67 -10.88 -10.34 -0.31
N SER A 68 -11.98 -10.52 0.42
CA SER A 68 -12.94 -11.60 0.17
C SER A 68 -13.53 -11.53 -1.23
N ASP A 69 -13.75 -12.70 -1.82
CA ASP A 69 -14.34 -12.86 -3.16
C ASP A 69 -15.84 -12.54 -3.18
N SER A 70 -16.47 -12.37 -2.01
CA SER A 70 -17.90 -12.04 -1.86
C SER A 70 -18.23 -10.55 -1.95
N LEU A 71 -17.24 -9.66 -2.00
CA LEU A 71 -17.44 -8.21 -2.05
C LEU A 71 -17.72 -7.72 -3.48
N ALA A 72 -18.72 -6.86 -3.65
CA ALA A 72 -19.19 -6.38 -4.96
C ALA A 72 -18.18 -5.53 -5.76
N SER A 73 -17.05 -5.14 -5.15
CA SER A 73 -15.97 -4.39 -5.78
C SER A 73 -14.61 -4.93 -5.33
N HIS A 74 -13.64 -5.02 -6.25
CA HIS A 74 -12.24 -5.36 -5.95
C HIS A 74 -12.03 -6.78 -5.37
N THR A 75 -12.75 -7.77 -5.90
CA THR A 75 -12.64 -9.19 -5.50
C THR A 75 -11.21 -9.69 -5.65
N GLY A 76 -10.69 -10.35 -4.61
CA GLY A 76 -9.35 -10.95 -4.61
C GLY A 76 -8.19 -9.97 -4.65
N GLN A 77 -8.42 -8.66 -4.58
CA GLN A 77 -7.32 -7.68 -4.57
C GLN A 77 -6.50 -7.78 -3.30
N ILE A 78 -5.19 -7.64 -3.45
CA ILE A 78 -4.25 -7.57 -2.35
C ILE A 78 -4.09 -6.12 -1.93
N ALA A 79 -4.27 -5.87 -0.64
CA ALA A 79 -4.18 -4.55 -0.05
C ALA A 79 -3.43 -4.58 1.29
N PHE A 80 -3.08 -3.39 1.72
CA PHE A 80 -2.81 -3.12 3.13
C PHE A 80 -4.15 -2.99 3.87
N PRO A 81 -4.24 -3.38 5.16
CA PRO A 81 -5.41 -3.07 5.97
C PRO A 81 -5.67 -1.56 5.98
N GLY A 82 -6.91 -1.15 5.77
CA GLY A 82 -7.21 0.27 5.69
C GLY A 82 -8.48 0.63 4.95
N GLY A 83 -8.91 1.86 5.17
CA GLY A 83 -10.20 2.32 4.70
C GLY A 83 -10.35 3.82 4.76
N ARG A 84 -11.62 4.25 4.75
CA ARG A 84 -11.96 5.67 4.76
C ARG A 84 -11.75 6.23 6.16
N LEU A 85 -11.40 7.51 6.23
CA LEU A 85 -11.46 8.23 7.51
C LEU A 85 -12.92 8.47 7.92
N ASP A 86 -13.20 8.25 9.18
CA ASP A 86 -14.42 8.71 9.84
C ASP A 86 -14.29 10.19 10.28
N PRO A 87 -15.42 10.88 10.51
CA PRO A 87 -15.40 12.28 10.92
C PRO A 87 -14.58 12.51 12.19
N GLY A 88 -13.51 13.30 12.05
CA GLY A 88 -12.63 13.69 13.16
C GLY A 88 -11.41 12.77 13.35
N GLU A 89 -11.27 11.71 12.56
CA GLU A 89 -10.10 10.84 12.59
C GLU A 89 -8.87 11.50 11.96
N THR A 90 -7.70 11.17 12.51
CA THR A 90 -6.43 11.31 11.78
C THR A 90 -6.21 10.11 10.86
N ALA A 91 -5.25 10.20 9.94
CA ALA A 91 -4.85 9.03 9.14
C ALA A 91 -4.37 7.86 10.02
N VAL A 92 -3.74 8.13 11.17
CA VAL A 92 -3.28 7.09 12.09
C VAL A 92 -4.47 6.40 12.75
N ASP A 93 -5.47 7.17 13.22
CA ASP A 93 -6.66 6.61 13.85
C ASP A 93 -7.40 5.67 12.89
N ALA A 94 -7.63 6.13 11.66
CA ALA A 94 -8.30 5.33 10.63
C ALA A 94 -7.49 4.07 10.27
N ALA A 95 -6.19 4.19 10.03
CA ALA A 95 -5.36 3.04 9.66
C ALA A 95 -5.31 1.96 10.76
N LEU A 96 -5.23 2.38 12.04
CA LEU A 96 -5.21 1.44 13.16
C LEU A 96 -6.59 0.83 13.44
N ARG A 97 -7.68 1.62 13.34
CA ARG A 97 -9.06 1.11 13.47
C ARG A 97 -9.35 0.06 12.40
N GLU A 98 -9.09 0.37 11.14
CA GLU A 98 -9.34 -0.54 10.02
C GLU A 98 -8.48 -1.81 10.12
N ALA A 99 -7.20 -1.69 10.51
CA ALA A 99 -6.36 -2.87 10.77
C ALA A 99 -6.89 -3.74 11.91
N PHE A 100 -7.48 -3.14 12.95
CA PHE A 100 -8.15 -3.87 14.01
C PHE A 100 -9.45 -4.54 13.53
N GLU A 101 -10.25 -3.85 12.74
CA GLU A 101 -11.52 -4.37 12.20
C GLU A 101 -11.30 -5.51 11.18
N GLU A 102 -10.35 -5.36 10.27
CA GLU A 102 -10.08 -6.31 9.19
C GLU A 102 -9.35 -7.57 9.66
N VAL A 103 -8.36 -7.43 10.54
CA VAL A 103 -7.45 -8.53 10.91
C VAL A 103 -7.21 -8.67 12.42
N ALA A 104 -7.97 -7.98 13.26
CA ALA A 104 -7.82 -8.00 14.72
C ALA A 104 -6.41 -7.61 15.19
N LEU A 105 -5.70 -6.76 14.42
CA LEU A 105 -4.38 -6.29 14.80
C LEU A 105 -4.50 -5.28 15.96
N ASP A 106 -4.05 -5.67 17.15
CA ASP A 106 -4.07 -4.83 18.34
C ASP A 106 -3.25 -3.53 18.11
N PRO A 107 -3.87 -2.35 18.16
CA PRO A 107 -3.16 -1.09 17.97
C PRO A 107 -2.01 -0.86 18.97
N SER A 108 -2.07 -1.46 20.17
CA SER A 108 -1.07 -1.27 21.21
C SER A 108 0.28 -1.92 20.90
N VAL A 109 0.33 -2.88 19.96
CA VAL A 109 1.57 -3.52 19.54
C VAL A 109 2.23 -2.82 18.34
N VAL A 110 1.59 -1.78 17.79
CA VAL A 110 2.04 -1.05 16.61
C VAL A 110 2.73 0.24 17.02
N GLU A 111 4.05 0.33 16.80
CA GLU A 111 4.77 1.60 16.89
C GLU A 111 4.66 2.36 15.56
N VAL A 112 3.94 3.48 15.52
CA VAL A 112 3.85 4.31 14.31
C VAL A 112 5.14 5.09 14.12
N LEU A 113 5.87 4.82 13.03
CA LEU A 113 7.14 5.48 12.72
C LEU A 113 6.98 6.77 11.91
N GLY A 114 5.86 6.92 11.21
CA GLY A 114 5.57 8.08 10.36
C GLY A 114 4.62 7.74 9.23
N ILE A 115 4.48 8.68 8.28
CA ILE A 115 3.64 8.52 7.10
C ILE A 115 4.45 8.63 5.80
N GLY A 116 4.00 7.91 4.78
CA GLY A 116 4.49 7.96 3.42
C GLY A 116 3.82 9.05 2.59
N ASP A 117 4.11 9.04 1.29
CA ASP A 117 3.53 9.96 0.32
C ASP A 117 2.04 9.67 0.09
N ALA A 118 1.19 10.70 0.15
CA ALA A 118 -0.23 10.55 -0.12
C ALA A 118 -0.46 10.13 -1.59
N TYR A 119 -1.38 9.20 -1.80
CA TYR A 119 -1.63 8.55 -3.09
C TYR A 119 -3.06 8.79 -3.59
N GLU A 120 -3.21 9.36 -4.79
CA GLU A 120 -4.51 9.53 -5.43
C GLU A 120 -4.90 8.28 -6.24
N THR A 121 -6.03 7.67 -5.89
CA THR A 121 -6.58 6.50 -6.59
C THR A 121 -7.50 6.90 -7.75
N GLY A 122 -7.62 6.04 -8.75
CA GLY A 122 -8.60 6.19 -9.83
C GLY A 122 -10.04 6.28 -9.32
N THR A 123 -10.34 5.63 -8.20
CA THR A 123 -11.65 5.60 -7.52
C THR A 123 -11.94 6.85 -6.66
N GLY A 124 -11.05 7.85 -6.66
CA GLY A 124 -11.29 9.14 -6.03
C GLY A 124 -11.02 9.17 -4.52
N PHE A 125 -10.07 8.34 -4.06
CA PHE A 125 -9.53 8.42 -2.72
C PHE A 125 -8.17 9.11 -2.72
N LEU A 126 -7.87 9.78 -1.62
CA LEU A 126 -6.54 10.24 -1.24
C LEU A 126 -6.08 9.36 -0.08
N VAL A 127 -5.23 8.39 -0.38
CA VAL A 127 -4.77 7.38 0.58
C VAL A 127 -3.50 7.86 1.26
N THR A 128 -3.49 7.92 2.59
CA THR A 128 -2.29 8.16 3.39
C THR A 128 -1.70 6.83 3.87
N PRO A 129 -0.47 6.46 3.45
CA PRO A 129 0.21 5.28 3.98
C PRO A 129 0.79 5.58 5.36
N VAL A 130 0.32 4.87 6.39
CA VAL A 130 0.85 4.94 7.77
C VAL A 130 1.79 3.77 7.99
N ILE A 131 3.02 4.02 8.43
CA ILE A 131 4.03 2.96 8.59
C ILE A 131 4.08 2.56 10.06
N GLY A 132 3.70 1.31 10.33
CA GLY A 132 3.73 0.70 11.65
C GLY A 132 4.91 -0.26 11.80
N TRP A 133 5.53 -0.29 12.97
CA TRP A 133 6.63 -1.18 13.32
C TRP A 133 6.24 -2.08 14.48
N LEU A 134 6.41 -3.39 14.29
CA LEU A 134 6.09 -4.42 15.26
C LEU A 134 7.37 -5.20 15.57
N THR A 135 7.65 -5.40 16.86
CA THR A 135 8.85 -6.16 17.32
C THR A 135 8.58 -7.64 17.52
N THR A 136 7.32 -8.06 17.39
CA THR A 136 6.86 -9.43 17.53
C THR A 136 5.80 -9.72 16.48
N THR A 137 5.73 -10.96 15.99
CA THR A 137 4.63 -11.40 15.12
C THR A 137 3.30 -11.24 15.84
N PRO A 138 2.35 -10.46 15.30
CA PRO A 138 1.06 -10.26 15.93
C PRO A 138 0.17 -11.50 15.80
N SER A 139 -0.73 -11.69 16.77
CA SER A 139 -1.87 -12.59 16.58
C SER A 139 -2.93 -11.87 15.77
N VAL A 140 -3.25 -12.39 14.59
CA VAL A 140 -4.23 -11.78 13.67
C VAL A 140 -5.37 -12.76 13.38
N THR A 141 -6.58 -12.23 13.25
CA THR A 141 -7.78 -12.98 12.87
C THR A 141 -8.50 -12.21 11.79
N ALA A 142 -8.55 -12.79 10.59
CA ALA A 142 -9.26 -12.20 9.46
C ALA A 142 -10.76 -12.07 9.76
N SER A 143 -11.34 -10.90 9.47
CA SER A 143 -12.77 -10.74 9.35
C SER A 143 -13.26 -11.45 8.10
N PRO A 144 -14.05 -12.54 8.20
CA PRO A 144 -14.39 -13.38 7.05
C PRO A 144 -15.28 -12.66 6.02
N GLU A 145 -15.94 -11.57 6.41
CA GLU A 145 -16.77 -10.77 5.50
C GLU A 145 -15.91 -9.91 4.56
N GLU A 146 -14.69 -9.56 4.97
CA GLU A 146 -13.84 -8.58 4.27
C GLU A 146 -12.51 -9.16 3.78
N VAL A 147 -11.93 -10.10 4.53
CA VAL A 147 -10.60 -10.65 4.31
C VAL A 147 -10.66 -12.17 4.14
N ALA A 148 -10.28 -12.63 2.94
CA ALA A 148 -10.16 -14.06 2.66
C ALA A 148 -8.82 -14.65 3.12
N GLU A 149 -7.77 -13.83 3.19
CA GLU A 149 -6.43 -14.30 3.53
C GLU A 149 -5.62 -13.16 4.16
N VAL A 150 -4.83 -13.51 5.18
CA VAL A 150 -3.77 -12.64 5.73
C VAL A 150 -2.45 -13.34 5.49
N PHE A 151 -1.49 -12.62 4.94
CA PHE A 151 -0.17 -13.16 4.63
C PHE A 151 0.92 -12.09 4.77
N GLU A 152 2.16 -12.54 4.75
CA GLU A 152 3.34 -11.69 4.88
C GLU A 152 4.20 -11.76 3.63
N VAL A 153 4.78 -10.62 3.23
CA VAL A 153 5.77 -10.54 2.15
C VAL A 153 7.09 -10.00 2.72
N PRO A 154 8.25 -10.58 2.38
CA PRO A 154 9.53 -10.05 2.82
C PRO A 154 9.71 -8.57 2.44
N TRP A 155 10.14 -7.74 3.39
CA TRP A 155 10.37 -6.31 3.18
C TRP A 155 11.36 -6.07 2.04
N ASP A 156 12.47 -6.82 2.05
CA ASP A 156 13.50 -6.71 1.02
C ASP A 156 12.96 -7.06 -0.38
N PHE A 157 11.94 -7.94 -0.48
CA PHE A 157 11.29 -8.26 -1.75
C PHE A 157 10.45 -7.09 -2.28
N VAL A 158 9.57 -6.53 -1.44
CA VAL A 158 8.67 -5.42 -1.85
C VAL A 158 9.40 -4.09 -2.03
N MET A 159 10.60 -3.95 -1.46
CA MET A 159 11.46 -2.77 -1.64
C MET A 159 12.53 -2.92 -2.72
N ASP A 160 12.69 -4.10 -3.32
CA ASP A 160 13.58 -4.27 -4.47
C ASP A 160 12.91 -3.72 -5.74
N PRO A 161 13.46 -2.66 -6.36
CA PRO A 161 12.91 -2.09 -7.59
C PRO A 161 12.81 -3.09 -8.74
N ALA A 162 13.62 -4.16 -8.75
CA ALA A 162 13.57 -5.19 -9.79
C ALA A 162 12.27 -6.01 -9.76
N ASN A 163 11.59 -6.06 -8.61
CA ASN A 163 10.30 -6.72 -8.46
C ASN A 163 9.11 -5.81 -8.83
N HIS A 164 9.36 -4.52 -9.11
CA HIS A 164 8.32 -3.58 -9.55
C HIS A 164 8.21 -3.58 -11.07
N ARG A 165 7.14 -4.19 -11.56
CA ARG A 165 6.81 -4.27 -12.98
C ARG A 165 5.81 -3.19 -13.37
N ARG A 166 5.92 -2.74 -14.62
CA ARG A 166 4.84 -2.00 -15.27
C ARG A 166 4.08 -2.94 -16.18
N ASP A 167 2.87 -3.28 -15.80
CA ASP A 167 1.95 -4.07 -16.61
C ASP A 167 0.84 -3.15 -17.16
N SER A 168 0.01 -3.67 -18.06
CA SER A 168 -1.06 -2.89 -18.68
C SER A 168 -2.25 -3.74 -19.10
N TYR A 169 -3.43 -3.14 -19.17
CA TYR A 169 -4.61 -3.72 -19.81
C TYR A 169 -5.18 -2.77 -20.87
N GLU A 170 -5.91 -3.33 -21.82
CA GLU A 170 -6.67 -2.61 -22.84
C GLU A 170 -8.14 -3.02 -22.76
N LEU A 171 -9.03 -2.03 -22.74
CA LEU A 171 -10.46 -2.25 -22.87
C LEU A 171 -10.90 -1.78 -24.26
N GLU A 172 -11.86 -2.47 -24.86
CA GLU A 172 -12.35 -2.12 -26.18
C GLU A 172 -12.80 -0.64 -26.25
N GLY A 173 -12.26 0.10 -27.21
CA GLY A 173 -12.55 1.52 -27.40
C GLY A 173 -11.91 2.47 -26.38
N GLN A 174 -11.04 1.99 -25.48
CA GLN A 174 -10.33 2.82 -24.50
C GLN A 174 -8.81 2.79 -24.74
N PRO A 175 -8.09 3.87 -24.39
CA PRO A 175 -6.63 3.85 -24.40
C PRO A 175 -6.10 2.82 -23.40
N ARG A 176 -4.97 2.19 -23.75
CA ARG A 176 -4.21 1.31 -22.86
C ARG A 176 -3.98 1.98 -21.50
N ARG A 177 -4.21 1.25 -20.42
CA ARG A 177 -3.94 1.68 -19.05
C ARG A 177 -2.79 0.91 -18.46
N TRP A 178 -1.76 1.63 -18.03
CA TRP A 178 -0.58 1.11 -17.37
C TRP A 178 -0.75 1.13 -15.85
N PHE A 179 -0.16 0.19 -15.14
CA PHE A 179 -0.17 0.16 -13.68
C PHE A 179 1.09 -0.51 -13.15
N TRP A 180 1.40 -0.24 -11.87
CA TRP A 180 2.47 -0.94 -11.17
C TRP A 180 1.98 -2.30 -10.67
N ALA A 181 2.86 -3.30 -10.72
CA ALA A 181 2.66 -4.62 -10.17
C ALA A 181 3.92 -5.12 -9.43
N VAL A 182 3.72 -5.92 -8.39
CA VAL A 182 4.76 -6.59 -7.60
C VAL A 182 4.35 -8.06 -7.42
N PRO A 183 4.49 -8.92 -8.44
CA PRO A 183 4.09 -10.32 -8.34
C PRO A 183 4.95 -11.07 -7.32
N TYR A 184 4.33 -11.78 -6.39
CA TYR A 184 5.00 -12.53 -5.35
C TYR A 184 4.38 -13.93 -5.19
N GLN A 185 5.09 -14.97 -5.60
CA GLN A 185 4.54 -16.34 -5.67
C GLN A 185 3.24 -16.34 -6.51
N GLU A 186 2.16 -16.95 -6.01
CA GLU A 186 0.83 -16.97 -6.63
C GLU A 186 0.05 -15.64 -6.45
N ARG A 187 0.64 -14.65 -5.78
CA ARG A 187 -0.03 -13.41 -5.36
C ARG A 187 0.35 -12.27 -6.28
N TYR A 188 -0.64 -11.68 -6.94
CA TYR A 188 -0.44 -10.55 -7.83
C TYR A 188 -0.79 -9.24 -7.12
N ILE A 189 0.23 -8.53 -6.61
CA ILE A 189 0.06 -7.23 -5.95
C ILE A 189 0.08 -6.16 -7.02
N TRP A 190 -0.99 -5.38 -7.21
CA TRP A 190 -1.09 -4.46 -8.35
C TRP A 190 -1.90 -3.20 -8.04
N GLY A 191 -1.89 -2.25 -8.97
CA GLY A 191 -2.68 -1.03 -8.88
C GLY A 191 -2.23 -0.14 -7.71
N VAL A 192 -3.19 0.34 -6.90
CA VAL A 192 -2.96 1.26 -5.79
C VAL A 192 -1.89 0.72 -4.82
N THR A 193 -2.01 -0.55 -4.40
CA THR A 193 -1.09 -1.17 -3.43
C THR A 193 0.34 -1.19 -3.97
N ALA A 194 0.53 -1.60 -5.22
CA ALA A 194 1.84 -1.60 -5.87
C ALA A 194 2.37 -0.17 -6.13
N GLY A 195 1.49 0.77 -6.45
CA GLY A 195 1.84 2.19 -6.58
C GLY A 195 2.34 2.81 -5.26
N ILE A 196 1.68 2.49 -4.14
CA ILE A 196 2.13 2.89 -2.79
C ILE A 196 3.48 2.26 -2.47
N LEU A 197 3.67 0.96 -2.73
CA LEU A 197 4.96 0.29 -2.54
C LEU A 197 6.07 0.93 -3.38
N ARG A 198 5.79 1.26 -4.64
CA ARG A 198 6.74 1.94 -5.53
C ARG A 198 7.10 3.32 -5.00
N GLY A 199 6.11 4.09 -4.54
CA GLY A 199 6.32 5.39 -3.92
C GLY A 199 7.19 5.31 -2.67
N LEU A 200 6.89 4.35 -1.78
CA LEU A 200 7.66 4.11 -0.57
C LEU A 200 9.11 3.70 -0.89
N CYS A 201 9.31 2.80 -1.85
CA CYS A 201 10.64 2.39 -2.32
C CYS A 201 11.45 3.60 -2.84
N ALA A 202 10.86 4.41 -3.73
CA ALA A 202 11.51 5.62 -4.25
C ALA A 202 11.84 6.62 -3.14
N ARG A 203 10.95 6.78 -2.15
CA ARG A 203 11.17 7.66 -1.00
C ARG A 203 12.31 7.20 -0.11
N LEU A 204 12.44 5.89 0.11
CA LEU A 204 13.43 5.31 1.01
C LEU A 204 14.79 5.11 0.37
N TYR A 205 14.85 4.82 -0.94
CA TYR A 205 16.08 4.37 -1.62
C TYR A 205 16.46 5.24 -2.82
N GLY A 206 15.60 6.19 -3.23
CA GLY A 206 15.77 6.97 -4.44
C GLY A 206 15.19 6.28 -5.69
N ASP A 207 15.04 7.04 -6.77
CA ASP A 207 14.64 6.52 -8.07
C ASP A 207 15.85 5.94 -8.83
N GLU A 208 16.43 4.85 -8.34
CA GLU A 208 17.46 4.09 -9.06
C GLU A 208 16.94 2.70 -9.44
N ALA A 209 16.08 2.63 -10.45
CA ALA A 209 16.00 1.50 -11.39
C ALA A 209 15.07 1.88 -12.55
N GLN A 210 15.55 1.69 -13.78
CA GLN A 210 14.65 1.59 -14.93
C GLN A 210 13.82 0.31 -14.77
N PRO A 211 12.48 0.37 -14.91
CA PRO A 211 11.64 -0.81 -14.74
C PRO A 211 12.01 -1.87 -15.77
N THR A 212 12.14 -3.13 -15.31
CA THR A 212 12.20 -4.27 -16.22
C THR A 212 10.82 -4.40 -16.86
N VAL A 213 10.74 -4.12 -18.16
CA VAL A 213 9.54 -4.42 -18.95
C VAL A 213 9.38 -5.93 -18.95
N ALA A 214 8.28 -6.45 -18.43
CA ALA A 214 8.00 -7.87 -18.54
C ALA A 214 7.42 -8.19 -19.92
N ALA A 215 7.84 -9.36 -20.42
CA ALA A 215 7.43 -9.92 -21.69
C ALA A 215 5.90 -9.99 -21.78
N GLY A 216 5.37 -9.55 -22.92
CA GLY A 216 3.94 -9.67 -23.21
C GLY A 216 3.54 -11.13 -23.16
N GLU A 217 2.60 -11.44 -22.29
CA GLU A 217 1.71 -12.58 -22.45
C GLU A 217 0.46 -12.33 -21.61
N ASP A 218 -0.67 -12.53 -22.28
CA ASP A 218 -2.04 -12.22 -21.91
C ASP A 218 -2.39 -12.59 -20.45
N ALA A 219 -2.71 -11.57 -19.65
CA ALA A 219 -3.56 -11.74 -18.47
C ALA A 219 -5.02 -11.60 -18.94
N ALA A 220 -5.59 -12.73 -19.36
CA ALA A 220 -7.02 -12.92 -19.59
C ALA A 220 -7.78 -13.13 -18.28
#